data_AF-A0A949FP57-F1
#
_entry.id   AF-A0A949FP57-F1
#
_cell.length_a   1.000
_cell.length_b   1.000
_cell.length_c   1.000
_cell.angle_alpha   90.00
_cell.angle_beta   90.00
_cell.angle_gamma   90.00
#
_symmetry.space_group_name_H-M   'P 1'
#
loop_
_entity.id
_entity.type
_entity.pdbx_description
1 polymer ?
#
loop_
_entity_poly.entity_id
_entity_poly.type
_entity_poly.pdbx_seq_one_letter_code
_entity_poly.pdbx_strand_id
1 'polypeptide(L)'
;MSEATLVYPHQLFQSNPAIKKGRDVYLIEDPLFFSQYRFHRQKLMLHRASMKRYESDLKRRKLTTHYIDRAQIRISSDIAVILGKGGIQKAHWIDPEDNYLQRRVQTALSANRIQTSTLNNPN
;
A
#
# COMPACT_ATOMS: atom_id res chain seq x y z
N MET A 1 1.52 2.92 -19.79
CA MET A 1 1.89 3.67 -18.56
C MET A 1 1.93 2.67 -17.43
N SER A 2 2.98 2.68 -16.60
CA SER A 2 3.06 1.75 -15.46
C SER A 2 2.28 2.30 -14.27
N GLU A 3 1.33 1.52 -13.77
CA GLU A 3 0.42 1.90 -12.70
C GLU A 3 0.56 0.95 -11.52
N ALA A 4 0.48 1.49 -10.30
CA ALA A 4 0.53 0.73 -9.07
C ALA A 4 -0.74 0.92 -8.24
N THR A 5 -1.13 -0.12 -7.50
CA THR A 5 -2.14 -0.04 -6.46
C THR A 5 -1.47 -0.17 -5.10
N LEU A 6 -1.66 0.79 -4.20
CA LEU A 6 -1.15 0.76 -2.84
C LEU A 6 -2.21 0.15 -1.93
N VAL A 7 -1.82 -0.84 -1.11
CA VAL A 7 -2.70 -1.54 -0.18
C VAL A 7 -2.04 -1.59 1.20
N TYR A 8 -2.75 -1.08 2.19
CA TYR A 8 -2.33 -1.06 3.60
C TYR A 8 -3.01 -2.18 4.41
N PRO A 9 -2.53 -2.47 5.64
CA PRO A 9 -2.96 -3.64 6.42
C PRO A 9 -4.46 -3.65 6.76
N HIS A 10 -5.11 -2.49 6.80
CA HIS A 10 -6.54 -2.34 7.07
C HIS A 10 -7.42 -2.36 5.80
N GLN A 11 -6.84 -2.43 4.61
CA GLN A 11 -7.55 -2.31 3.32
C GLN A 11 -7.61 -3.64 2.54
N LEU A 12 -7.55 -4.78 3.23
CA LEU A 12 -7.48 -6.13 2.64
C LEU A 12 -8.85 -6.65 2.19
N PHE A 13 -9.57 -5.85 1.38
CA PHE A 13 -10.89 -6.19 0.87
C PHE A 13 -10.83 -7.23 -0.26
N GLN A 14 -11.73 -8.21 -0.24
CA GLN A 14 -11.87 -9.19 -1.31
C GLN A 14 -12.11 -8.52 -2.68
N SER A 15 -13.00 -7.51 -2.68
CA SER A 15 -13.32 -6.67 -3.82
C SER A 15 -12.76 -5.26 -3.63
N ASN A 16 -11.43 -5.13 -3.67
CA ASN A 16 -10.77 -3.83 -3.60
C ASN A 16 -10.90 -3.07 -4.94
N PRO A 17 -11.60 -1.90 -4.99
CA PRO A 17 -11.84 -1.17 -6.23
C PRO A 17 -10.57 -0.59 -6.89
N ALA A 18 -9.50 -0.41 -6.11
CA ALA A 18 -8.23 0.10 -6.63
C ALA A 18 -7.42 -0.96 -7.39
N ILE A 19 -7.69 -2.26 -7.16
CA ILE A 19 -7.00 -3.38 -7.81
C ILE A 19 -7.63 -3.67 -9.17
N LYS A 20 -6.84 -3.56 -10.24
CA LYS A 20 -7.23 -3.90 -11.61
C LYS A 20 -6.11 -4.68 -12.32
N LYS A 21 -6.46 -5.46 -13.35
CA LYS A 21 -5.47 -6.14 -14.19
C LYS A 21 -4.56 -5.10 -14.88
N GLY A 22 -3.27 -5.44 -15.02
CA GLY A 22 -2.26 -4.54 -15.60
C GLY A 22 -1.73 -3.48 -14.63
N ARG A 23 -2.07 -3.58 -13.34
CA ARG A 23 -1.52 -2.75 -12.26
C ARG A 23 -0.77 -3.63 -11.27
N ASP A 24 0.40 -3.17 -10.86
CA ASP A 24 1.18 -3.87 -9.85
C ASP A 24 0.65 -3.53 -8.46
N VAL A 25 0.44 -4.52 -7.61
CA VAL A 25 -0.13 -4.31 -6.26
C VAL A 25 1.00 -4.26 -5.24
N TYR A 26 1.16 -3.13 -4.57
CA TYR A 26 2.12 -2.94 -3.48
C TYR A 26 1.41 -3.10 -2.14
N LEU A 27 1.74 -4.16 -1.41
CA LEU A 27 1.30 -4.37 -0.03
C LEU A 27 2.33 -3.78 0.92
N ILE A 28 1.92 -2.84 1.77
CA ILE A 28 2.86 -1.96 2.48
C ILE A 28 2.69 -2.11 3.99
N GLU A 29 3.74 -2.59 4.67
CA GLU A 29 3.81 -2.59 6.14
C GLU A 29 4.22 -1.21 6.67
N ASP A 30 3.33 -0.22 6.55
CA ASP A 30 3.63 1.16 6.90
C ASP A 30 3.99 1.33 8.40
N PRO A 31 4.99 2.15 8.73
CA PRO A 31 5.36 2.49 10.10
C PRO A 31 4.20 2.90 11.01
N LEU A 32 3.19 3.58 10.49
CA LEU A 32 1.99 4.02 11.24
C LEU A 32 1.23 2.83 11.85
N PHE A 33 1.19 1.68 11.16
CA PHE A 33 0.48 0.49 11.63
C PHE A 33 1.36 -0.51 12.38
N PHE A 34 2.69 -0.43 12.22
CA PHE A 34 3.62 -1.42 12.76
C PHE A 34 4.55 -0.92 13.87
N SER A 35 4.80 0.39 13.98
CA SER A 35 5.91 0.89 14.82
C SER A 35 5.75 2.28 15.42
N GLN A 36 4.79 3.10 14.97
CA GLN A 36 4.57 4.44 15.52
C GLN A 36 4.30 4.40 17.03
N TYR A 37 3.66 3.33 17.49
CA TYR A 37 3.41 3.06 18.90
C TYR A 37 3.88 1.65 19.26
N ARG A 38 3.94 1.37 20.56
CA ARG A 38 4.16 0.02 21.09
C ARG A 38 2.88 -0.82 20.92
N PHE A 39 2.62 -1.26 19.70
CA PHE A 39 1.47 -2.12 19.41
C PHE A 39 1.60 -3.49 20.06
N HIS A 40 0.45 -4.10 20.39
CA HIS A 40 0.41 -5.45 20.92
C HIS A 40 0.96 -6.46 19.89
N ARG A 41 1.80 -7.39 20.33
CA ARG A 41 2.48 -8.35 19.44
C ARG A 41 1.50 -9.18 18.61
N GLN A 42 0.37 -9.58 19.20
CA GLN A 42 -0.66 -10.36 18.49
C GLN A 42 -1.31 -9.54 17.37
N LYS A 43 -1.53 -8.23 17.55
CA LYS A 43 -2.07 -7.34 16.51
C LYS A 43 -1.12 -7.26 15.31
N LEU A 44 0.18 -7.08 15.58
CA LEU A 44 1.22 -7.03 14.54
C LEU A 44 1.31 -8.36 13.79
N MET A 45 1.28 -9.48 14.51
CA MET A 45 1.28 -10.81 13.93
C MET A 45 0.06 -11.03 13.03
N LEU A 46 -1.13 -10.62 13.48
CA LEU A 46 -2.37 -10.71 12.72
C LEU A 46 -2.29 -9.87 11.44
N HIS A 47 -1.85 -8.61 11.51
CA HIS A 47 -1.70 -7.76 10.32
C HIS A 47 -0.78 -8.41 9.29
N ARG A 48 0.41 -8.88 9.70
CA ARG A 48 1.35 -9.53 8.79
C ARG A 48 0.79 -10.82 8.20
N ALA A 49 0.16 -11.67 9.01
CA ALA A 49 -0.44 -12.91 8.54
C ALA A 49 -1.57 -12.65 7.52
N SER A 50 -2.46 -11.71 7.81
CA SER A 50 -3.55 -11.31 6.92
C SER A 50 -3.02 -10.71 5.61
N MET A 51 -2.00 -9.84 5.66
CA MET A 51 -1.39 -9.28 4.45
C MET A 51 -0.71 -10.35 3.60
N LYS A 52 -0.01 -11.32 4.20
CA LYS A 52 0.62 -12.44 3.47
C LYS A 52 -0.40 -13.38 2.85
N ARG A 53 -1.50 -13.64 3.54
CA ARG A 53 -2.63 -14.37 2.97
C ARG A 53 -3.22 -13.61 1.78
N TYR A 54 -3.46 -12.32 1.92
CA TYR A 54 -3.97 -11.47 0.85
C TYR A 54 -3.04 -11.42 -0.38
N GLU A 55 -1.73 -11.25 -0.17
CA GLU A 55 -0.71 -11.33 -1.22
C GLU A 55 -0.80 -12.66 -1.98
N SER A 56 -0.91 -13.78 -1.26
CA SER A 56 -1.03 -15.11 -1.84
C SER A 56 -2.31 -15.24 -2.68
N ASP A 57 -3.42 -14.67 -2.21
CA ASP A 57 -4.70 -14.68 -2.91
C ASP A 57 -4.64 -13.85 -4.21
N LEU A 58 -3.96 -12.70 -4.19
CA LEU A 58 -3.72 -11.87 -5.37
C LEU A 58 -2.81 -12.58 -6.40
N LYS A 59 -1.74 -13.24 -5.95
CA LYS A 59 -0.86 -14.04 -6.81
C LYS A 59 -1.61 -15.18 -7.49
N ARG A 60 -2.51 -15.88 -6.78
CA ARG A 60 -3.38 -16.91 -7.39
C ARG A 60 -4.31 -16.35 -8.46
N ARG A 61 -4.70 -15.08 -8.35
CA ARG A 61 -5.46 -14.35 -9.38
C ARG A 61 -4.60 -13.86 -10.55
N LYS A 62 -3.30 -14.24 -10.60
CA LYS A 62 -2.31 -13.83 -11.59
C LYS A 62 -2.06 -12.32 -11.62
N LEU A 63 -2.16 -11.66 -10.47
CA LEU A 63 -1.78 -10.26 -10.31
C LEU A 63 -0.32 -10.18 -9.87
N THR A 64 0.40 -9.20 -10.40
CA THR A 64 1.76 -8.88 -9.95
C THR A 64 1.65 -8.19 -8.59
N THR A 65 2.40 -8.68 -7.61
CA THR A 65 2.39 -8.13 -6.25
C THR A 65 3.80 -7.90 -5.74
N HIS A 66 4.00 -6.79 -5.04
CA HIS A 66 5.23 -6.43 -4.34
C HIS A 66 4.93 -6.25 -2.86
N TYR A 67 5.59 -7.04 -2.01
CA TYR A 67 5.43 -6.92 -0.55
C TYR A 67 6.55 -6.06 0.01
N ILE A 68 6.20 -4.91 0.58
CA ILE A 68 7.14 -4.01 1.21
C ILE A 68 7.08 -4.22 2.72
N ASP A 69 8.12 -4.90 3.22
CA ASP A 69 8.29 -5.19 4.64
C ASP A 69 8.56 -3.91 5.43
N ARG A 70 8.16 -3.88 6.70
CA ARG A 70 8.39 -2.76 7.60
C ARG A 70 9.87 -2.33 7.64
N ALA A 71 10.81 -3.25 7.48
CA ALA A 71 12.25 -2.93 7.46
C ALA A 71 12.68 -2.08 6.24
N GLN A 72 11.90 -2.08 5.16
CA GLN A 72 12.23 -1.41 3.90
C GLN A 72 11.74 0.06 3.84
N ILE A 73 10.80 0.45 4.70
CA ILE A 73 10.19 1.78 4.73
C ILE A 73 10.35 2.34 6.12
N ARG A 74 11.06 3.46 6.31
CA ARG A 74 11.22 4.12 7.61
C ARG A 74 10.06 5.04 7.93
N ILE A 75 9.58 5.75 6.91
CA ILE A 75 8.46 6.69 6.96
C ILE A 75 7.54 6.46 5.75
N SER A 76 6.25 6.76 5.88
CA SER A 76 5.25 6.49 4.85
C SER A 76 5.59 7.08 3.47
N SER A 77 6.35 8.18 3.41
CA SER A 77 6.78 8.81 2.16
C SER A 77 7.81 7.99 1.36
N ASP A 78 8.52 7.05 1.98
CA ASP A 78 9.56 6.25 1.30
C ASP A 78 8.96 5.39 0.17
N ILE A 79 7.65 5.12 0.22
CA ILE A 79 6.95 4.42 -0.86
C ILE A 79 7.10 5.15 -2.20
N ALA A 80 7.12 6.48 -2.21
CA ALA A 80 7.26 7.25 -3.45
C ALA A 80 8.62 7.00 -4.13
N VAL A 81 9.68 6.82 -3.34
CA VAL A 81 11.03 6.48 -3.86
C VAL A 81 11.04 5.08 -4.46
N ILE A 82 10.38 4.12 -3.80
CA ILE A 82 10.26 2.74 -4.30
C ILE A 82 9.51 2.71 -5.63
N LEU A 83 8.38 3.42 -5.71
CA LEU A 83 7.57 3.51 -6.92
C LEU A 83 8.30 4.24 -8.05
N GLY A 84 9.02 5.32 -7.74
CA GLY A 84 9.84 6.05 -8.71
C GLY A 84 10.95 5.19 -9.31
N LYS A 85 11.65 4.39 -8.50
CA LYS A 85 12.64 3.40 -8.99
C LYS A 85 12.01 2.32 -9.87
N GLY A 86 10.75 1.96 -9.59
CA GLY A 86 9.97 1.03 -10.42
C GLY A 86 9.40 1.64 -11.70
N GLY A 87 9.61 2.94 -11.96
CA GLY A 87 9.07 3.61 -13.14
C GLY A 87 7.54 3.79 -13.12
N ILE A 88 6.92 3.72 -11.94
CA ILE A 88 5.48 3.92 -11.77
C ILE A 88 5.13 5.38 -11.99
N GLN A 89 4.15 5.64 -12.85
CA GLN A 89 3.71 7.00 -13.20
C GLN A 89 2.39 7.38 -12.50
N LYS A 90 1.61 6.37 -12.08
CA LYS A 90 0.32 6.58 -11.41
C LYS A 90 0.11 5.57 -10.31
N ALA A 91 -0.19 6.06 -9.11
CA ALA A 91 -0.56 5.28 -7.95
C ALA A 91 -2.06 5.40 -7.70
N HIS A 92 -2.70 4.26 -7.44
CA HIS A 92 -4.10 4.13 -7.06
C HIS A 92 -4.18 3.59 -5.65
N TRP A 93 -5.13 4.07 -4.87
CA TRP A 93 -5.40 3.54 -3.55
C TRP A 93 -6.84 3.81 -3.16
N ILE A 94 -7.31 3.04 -2.18
CA ILE A 94 -8.52 3.41 -1.46
C ILE A 94 -8.15 4.52 -0.47
N ASP A 95 -9.06 5.46 -0.23
CA ASP A 95 -8.93 6.43 0.86
C ASP A 95 -8.50 5.70 2.15
N PRO A 96 -7.33 6.03 2.72
CA PRO A 96 -6.85 5.36 3.91
C PRO A 96 -7.64 5.68 5.18
N GLU A 97 -8.54 6.67 5.17
CA GLU A 97 -9.21 7.23 6.36
C GLU A 97 -8.22 7.68 7.45
N ASP A 98 -6.98 7.96 7.07
CA ASP A 98 -5.91 8.42 7.94
C ASP A 98 -5.26 9.67 7.31
N ASN A 99 -5.51 10.82 7.93
CA ASN A 99 -5.02 12.11 7.44
C ASN A 99 -3.48 12.20 7.41
N TYR A 100 -2.78 11.54 8.33
CA TYR A 100 -1.32 11.55 8.37
C TYR A 100 -0.73 10.71 7.24
N LEU A 101 -1.26 9.51 7.04
CA LEU A 101 -0.88 8.64 5.94
C LEU A 101 -1.17 9.32 4.61
N GLN A 102 -2.39 9.86 4.47
CA GLN A 102 -2.83 10.54 3.25
C GLN A 102 -1.87 11.66 2.86
N ARG A 103 -1.63 12.60 3.79
CA ARG A 103 -0.75 13.75 3.56
C ARG A 103 0.67 13.30 3.21
N ARG A 104 1.27 12.41 4.01
CA ARG A 104 2.67 11.98 3.81
C ARG A 104 2.88 11.33 2.44
N VAL A 105 1.98 10.43 2.06
CA VAL A 105 2.10 9.70 0.80
C VAL A 105 1.78 10.61 -0.39
N GLN A 106 0.70 11.39 -0.35
CA GLN A 106 0.34 12.29 -1.46
C GLN A 106 1.40 13.38 -1.71
N THR A 107 1.96 13.98 -0.65
CA THR A 107 3.05 14.95 -0.79
C THR A 107 4.28 14.31 -1.42
N ALA A 108 4.65 13.11 -0.98
CA ALA A 108 5.81 12.40 -1.52
C ALA A 108 5.62 11.96 -2.98
N LEU A 109 4.44 11.47 -3.34
CA LEU A 109 4.11 11.08 -4.73
C LEU A 109 4.12 12.30 -5.66
N SER A 110 3.52 13.41 -5.24
CA SER A 110 3.55 14.67 -5.97
C SER A 110 4.97 15.17 -6.21
N ALA A 111 5.84 15.13 -5.19
CA ALA A 111 7.24 15.51 -5.30
C ALA A 111 8.03 14.64 -6.30
N ASN A 112 7.65 13.36 -6.46
CA ASN A 112 8.23 12.43 -7.41
C ASN A 112 7.51 12.43 -8.79
N ARG A 113 6.59 13.37 -9.03
CA ARG A 113 5.77 13.48 -10.25
C ARG A 113 4.94 12.23 -10.55
N ILE A 114 4.53 11.51 -9.51
CA ILE A 114 3.65 10.34 -9.60
C ILE A 114 2.22 10.81 -9.38
N GLN A 115 1.33 10.57 -10.35
CA GLN A 115 -0.08 10.91 -10.23
C GLN A 115 -0.77 10.03 -9.19
N THR A 116 -1.71 10.59 -8.44
CA THR A 116 -2.47 9.84 -7.41
C THR A 116 -3.94 9.78 -7.77
N SER A 117 -4.54 8.60 -7.67
CA SER A 117 -5.99 8.39 -7.79
C SER A 117 -6.53 7.79 -6.50
N THR A 118 -7.34 8.56 -5.77
CA THR A 118 -8.06 8.07 -4.59
C THR A 118 -9.41 7.51 -5.01
N LEU A 119 -9.74 6.32 -4.54
CA LEU A 119 -11.05 5.70 -4.70
C LEU A 119 -11.76 5.63 -3.34
N ASN A 120 -13.09 5.65 -3.37
CA ASN A 120 -13.90 5.55 -2.15
C ASN A 120 -13.62 4.24 -1.41
N ASN A 121 -13.65 4.31 -0.08
CA ASN A 121 -13.62 3.14 0.77
C ASN A 121 -14.89 2.31 0.53
N PRO A 122 -14.79 1.02 0.18
CA PRO A 122 -15.96 0.17 -0.06
C PRO A 122 -16.66 -0.29 1.23
N ASN A 123 -16.29 0.27 2.39
CA ASN A 123 -16.80 -0.08 3.71
C ASN A 123 -17.80 0.96 4.22
#